data_AF-A0A7V6T9X8-F1
#
_entry.id   AF-A0A7V6T9X8-F1
#
_cell.length_a   1.000
_cell.length_b   1.000
_cell.length_c   1.000
_cell.angle_alpha   90.00
_cell.angle_beta   90.00
_cell.angle_gamma   90.00
#
_symmetry.space_group_name_H-M   'P 1'
#
loop_
_entity.id
_entity.type
_entity.pdbx_description
1 polymer ?
#
loop_
_entity_poly.entity_id
_entity_poly.type
_entity_poly.pdbx_seq_one_letter_code
_entity_poly.pdbx_strand_id
1 'polypeptide(L)'
;MQLYLIGGLIFSFLVAIFALWNSTEIIIRFPFLGEFTTSQALVIIGSATLGALITMIFSLIKNFKLNFQIKKQTKTIRDYEQIIDKMKKQIEEKEMEEKNSQTQSIEVPADPLQ
;
A
#
# COMPACT_ATOMS: atom_id res chain seq x y z
N MET A 1 -1.87 -28.02 6.29
CA MET A 1 -0.42 -27.92 6.63
C MET A 1 0.40 -29.04 6.02
N GLN A 2 0.08 -30.32 6.27
CA GLN A 2 0.86 -31.44 5.71
C GLN A 2 0.85 -31.49 4.17
N LEU A 3 -0.29 -31.24 3.52
CA LEU A 3 -0.37 -31.21 2.04
C LEU A 3 0.60 -30.21 1.38
N TYR A 4 0.86 -29.06 2.02
CA TYR A 4 1.85 -28.11 1.54
C TYR A 4 3.28 -28.64 1.67
N LEU A 5 3.57 -29.37 2.76
CA LEU A 5 4.87 -30.02 2.94
C LEU A 5 5.09 -31.16 1.94
N ILE A 6 4.11 -32.04 1.77
CA ILE A 6 4.17 -33.12 0.77
C ILE A 6 4.30 -32.53 -0.65
N GLY A 7 3.48 -31.54 -0.99
CA GLY A 7 3.54 -30.87 -2.29
C GLY A 7 4.88 -30.16 -2.53
N GLY A 8 5.40 -29.48 -1.51
CA GLY A 8 6.72 -28.84 -1.56
C GLY A 8 7.86 -29.85 -1.72
N LEU A 9 7.76 -31.02 -1.09
CA LEU A 9 8.76 -32.08 -1.23
C LEU A 9 8.75 -32.68 -2.65
N ILE A 10 7.57 -32.94 -3.21
CA ILE A 10 7.42 -33.40 -4.60
C ILE A 10 8.00 -32.35 -5.56
N PHE A 11 7.67 -31.07 -5.36
CA PHE A 11 8.19 -30.00 -6.19
C PHE A 11 9.72 -29.88 -6.09
N SER A 12 10.29 -29.93 -4.89
CA SER A 12 11.74 -29.91 -4.68
C SER A 12 12.44 -31.09 -5.37
N PHE A 13 11.83 -32.29 -5.31
CA PHE A 13 12.34 -33.47 -6.00
C PHE A 13 12.34 -33.28 -7.53
N LEU A 14 11.28 -32.69 -8.10
CA LEU A 14 11.24 -32.35 -9.53
C LEU A 14 12.32 -31.33 -9.91
N VAL A 15 12.57 -30.32 -9.09
CA VAL A 15 13.66 -29.34 -9.31
C VAL A 15 15.03 -30.03 -9.27
N ALA A 16 15.23 -30.99 -8.35
CA ALA A 16 16.47 -31.76 -8.29
C ALA A 16 16.70 -32.62 -9.54
N ILE A 17 15.65 -33.30 -10.05
CA ILE A 17 15.72 -34.04 -11.32
C ILE A 17 16.03 -33.09 -12.49
N PHE A 18 15.36 -31.94 -12.54
CA PHE A 18 15.62 -30.93 -13.56
C PHE A 18 17.09 -30.46 -13.53
N ALA A 19 17.64 -30.20 -12.35
CA ALA A 19 19.03 -29.80 -12.19
C ALA A 19 19.99 -30.92 -12.62
N LEU A 20 19.68 -32.18 -12.33
CA LEU A 20 20.48 -33.33 -12.74
C LEU A 20 20.51 -33.49 -14.26
N TRP A 21 19.36 -33.37 -14.94
CA TRP A 21 19.29 -33.43 -16.40
C TRP A 21 19.96 -32.25 -17.10
N ASN A 22 19.96 -31.07 -16.47
CA ASN A 22 20.58 -29.86 -16.99
C ASN A 22 21.94 -29.58 -16.31
N SER A 23 22.60 -30.64 -15.81
CA SER A 23 23.91 -30.56 -15.16
C SER A 23 25.07 -30.45 -16.14
N THR A 24 24.82 -30.67 -17.44
CA THR A 24 25.81 -30.52 -18.51
C THR A 24 26.47 -29.14 -18.44
N GLU A 25 27.81 -29.17 -18.46
CA GLU A 25 28.61 -27.96 -18.49
C GLU A 25 28.44 -27.24 -19.82
N ILE A 26 28.17 -25.94 -19.73
CA ILE A 26 28.12 -25.02 -20.86
C ILE A 26 29.23 -23.98 -20.69
N ILE A 27 29.78 -23.54 -21.82
CA ILE A 27 30.76 -22.45 -21.85
C ILE A 27 30.00 -21.14 -22.07
N ILE A 28 30.11 -20.22 -21.12
CA ILE A 28 29.58 -18.87 -21.23
C ILE A 28 30.73 -17.94 -21.59
N ARG A 29 30.58 -17.23 -22.70
CA ARG A 29 31.57 -16.27 -23.19
C ARG A 29 31.08 -14.87 -22.86
N PHE A 30 31.71 -14.21 -21.90
CA PHE A 30 31.44 -12.81 -21.60
C PHE A 30 32.41 -11.93 -22.38
N PRO A 31 31.92 -10.98 -23.20
CA PRO A 31 32.77 -10.15 -24.06
C PRO A 31 33.91 -9.41 -23.35
N PHE A 32 33.76 -9.11 -22.06
CA PHE A 32 34.72 -8.33 -21.26
C PHE A 32 35.31 -9.08 -20.06
N LEU A 33 34.78 -10.26 -19.71
CA LEU A 33 35.16 -11.00 -18.50
C LEU A 33 35.82 -12.36 -18.81
N GLY A 34 35.83 -12.80 -20.09
CA GLY A 34 36.39 -14.07 -20.50
C GLY A 34 35.36 -15.21 -20.54
N GLU A 35 35.84 -16.45 -20.50
CA GLU A 35 35.03 -17.66 -20.64
C GLU A 35 34.93 -18.41 -19.33
N PHE A 36 33.72 -18.87 -18.99
CA PHE A 36 33.45 -19.62 -17.77
C PHE A 36 32.66 -20.88 -18.10
N THR A 37 33.03 -21.99 -17.46
CA THR A 37 32.27 -23.24 -17.53
C THR A 37 31.37 -23.36 -16.30
N THR A 38 30.11 -23.68 -16.52
CA THR A 38 29.13 -23.93 -15.45
C THR A 38 28.00 -24.79 -15.96
N SER A 39 27.19 -25.39 -15.08
CA SER A 39 26.00 -26.13 -15.50
C SER A 39 24.93 -25.19 -16.07
N GLN A 40 24.19 -25.67 -17.07
CA GLN A 40 23.06 -24.95 -17.65
C GLN A 40 21.98 -24.63 -16.62
N ALA A 41 21.70 -25.57 -15.71
CA ALA A 41 20.73 -25.38 -14.63
C ALA A 41 21.07 -24.17 -13.75
N LEU A 42 22.35 -24.00 -13.37
CA LEU A 42 22.77 -22.92 -12.49
C LEU A 42 22.57 -21.54 -13.15
N VAL A 43 22.81 -21.44 -14.45
CA VAL A 43 22.62 -20.19 -15.21
C VAL A 43 21.16 -19.80 -15.28
N ILE A 44 20.27 -20.75 -15.59
CA ILE A 44 18.82 -20.50 -15.70
C ILE A 44 18.25 -20.11 -14.35
N ILE A 45 18.53 -20.89 -13.31
CA ILE A 45 18.04 -20.63 -11.95
C ILE A 45 18.61 -19.30 -11.44
N GLY A 46 19.92 -19.09 -11.57
CA GLY A 46 20.58 -17.84 -11.15
C GLY A 46 19.98 -16.61 -11.83
N SER A 47 19.77 -16.66 -13.14
CA SER A 47 19.18 -15.55 -13.90
C SER A 47 17.72 -15.28 -13.50
N ALA A 48 16.92 -16.34 -13.33
CA ALA A 48 15.53 -16.22 -12.90
C ALA A 48 15.43 -15.66 -11.47
N THR A 49 16.27 -16.14 -10.55
CA THR A 49 16.32 -15.66 -9.16
C THR A 49 16.76 -14.21 -9.10
N LEU A 50 17.78 -13.81 -9.87
CA LEU A 50 18.19 -12.40 -9.95
C LEU A 50 17.06 -11.52 -10.50
N GLY A 51 16.37 -11.95 -11.56
CA GLY A 51 15.20 -11.25 -12.09
C GLY A 51 14.08 -11.10 -11.05
N ALA A 52 13.77 -12.18 -10.32
CA ALA A 52 12.79 -12.15 -9.24
C ALA A 52 13.21 -11.20 -8.09
N LEU A 53 14.49 -11.20 -7.72
CA LEU A 53 15.02 -10.31 -6.69
C LEU A 53 14.91 -8.84 -7.09
N ILE A 54 15.25 -8.52 -8.35
CA ILE A 54 15.13 -7.17 -8.90
C ILE A 54 13.66 -6.73 -8.86
N THR A 55 12.73 -7.56 -9.36
CA THR A 55 11.30 -7.22 -9.36
C THR A 55 10.73 -7.07 -7.94
N MET A 56 11.21 -7.88 -6.98
CA MET A 56 10.87 -7.74 -5.57
C MET A 56 11.30 -6.37 -5.02
N ILE A 57 12.53 -5.92 -5.31
CA ILE A 57 13.02 -4.60 -4.89
C ILE A 57 12.16 -3.48 -5.49
N PHE A 58 11.86 -3.53 -6.79
CA PHE A 58 10.96 -2.57 -7.42
C PHE A 58 9.56 -2.56 -6.79
N SER A 59 9.04 -3.73 -6.44
CA SER A 59 7.77 -3.86 -5.72
C SER A 59 7.84 -3.19 -4.36
N LEU A 60 8.90 -3.38 -3.57
CA LEU A 60 9.06 -2.74 -2.26
C LEU A 60 9.06 -1.20 -2.38
N ILE A 61 9.78 -0.65 -3.35
CA ILE A 61 9.82 0.81 -3.59
C ILE A 61 8.41 1.33 -3.96
N LYS A 62 7.71 0.63 -4.85
CA LYS A 62 6.33 0.98 -5.23
C LYS A 62 5.39 0.95 -4.02
N ASN A 63 5.46 -0.10 -3.20
CA ASN A 63 4.64 -0.24 -2.01
C ASN A 63 4.91 0.88 -1.00
N PHE A 64 6.18 1.28 -0.82
CA PHE A 64 6.52 2.40 0.05
C PHE A 64 5.88 3.71 -0.44
N LYS A 65 5.98 4.03 -1.74
CA LYS A 65 5.34 5.22 -2.33
C LYS A 65 3.82 5.18 -2.21
N LEU A 66 3.20 4.02 -2.40
CA LEU A 66 1.75 3.85 -2.23
C LEU A 66 1.34 4.10 -0.77
N ASN A 67 2.05 3.50 0.18
CA ASN A 67 1.78 3.70 1.61
C ASN A 67 1.93 5.17 2.03
N PHE A 68 2.92 5.87 1.50
CA PHE A 68 3.09 7.31 1.77
C PHE A 68 1.92 8.14 1.21
N GLN A 69 1.48 7.84 -0.02
CA GLN A 69 0.33 8.51 -0.63
C GLN A 69 -0.97 8.24 0.15
N ILE A 70 -1.21 7.00 0.59
CA ILE A 70 -2.35 6.65 1.44
C ILE A 70 -2.32 7.50 2.71
N LYS A 71 -1.19 7.55 3.42
CA LYS A 71 -1.07 8.38 4.64
C LYS A 71 -1.36 9.86 4.38
N LYS A 72 -0.87 10.42 3.27
CA LYS A 72 -1.12 11.81 2.88
C LYS A 72 -2.61 12.06 2.61
N GLN A 73 -3.24 11.16 1.85
CA GLN A 73 -4.66 11.24 1.52
C GLN A 73 -5.52 11.10 2.77
N THR A 74 -5.25 10.13 3.64
CA THR A 74 -5.94 9.96 4.92
C THR A 74 -5.85 11.19 5.80
N LYS A 75 -4.66 11.83 5.90
CA LYS A 75 -4.51 13.09 6.64
C LYS A 75 -5.38 14.19 6.04
N THR A 76 -5.40 14.31 4.71
CA THR A 76 -6.20 15.32 4.00
C THR A 76 -7.70 15.12 4.26
N ILE A 77 -8.18 13.87 4.22
CA ILE A 77 -9.57 13.54 4.55
C ILE A 77 -9.90 13.98 5.99
N ARG A 78 -9.04 13.64 6.95
CA ARG A 78 -9.25 14.03 8.36
C ARG A 78 -9.29 15.54 8.54
N ASP A 79 -8.40 16.27 7.87
CA ASP A 79 -8.36 17.73 7.93
C ASP A 79 -9.66 18.33 7.36
N TYR A 80 -10.20 17.78 6.27
CA TYR A 80 -11.50 18.20 5.71
C TYR A 80 -12.68 17.85 6.62
N GLU A 81 -12.71 16.66 7.22
CA GLU A 81 -13.75 16.26 8.18
C GLU A 81 -13.81 17.23 9.38
N GLN A 82 -12.64 17.66 9.89
CA GLN A 82 -12.57 18.65 10.97
C GLN A 82 -13.10 20.03 10.55
N ILE A 83 -12.83 20.46 9.32
CA ILE A 83 -13.36 21.73 8.79
C ILE A 83 -14.88 21.66 8.68
N ILE A 84 -15.42 20.54 8.17
CA ILE A 84 -16.87 20.33 8.06
C ILE A 84 -17.53 20.35 9.45
N ASP A 85 -16.97 19.66 10.43
CA ASP A 85 -17.49 19.65 11.81
C ASP A 85 -17.50 21.06 12.43
N LYS A 86 -16.42 21.81 12.23
CA LYS A 86 -16.32 23.20 12.71
C LYS A 86 -17.35 24.11 12.04
N MET A 87 -17.52 24.00 10.72
CA MET A 87 -18.51 24.79 9.99
C MET A 87 -19.94 24.47 10.42
N LYS A 88 -20.26 23.19 10.66
CA LYS A 88 -21.58 22.78 11.17
C LYS A 88 -21.87 23.42 12.53
N LYS A 89 -20.91 23.37 13.46
CA LYS A 89 -21.07 24.02 14.78
C LYS A 89 -21.28 25.53 14.65
N GLN A 90 -20.54 26.20 13.77
CA GLN A 90 -20.72 27.64 13.54
C GLN A 90 -22.09 27.98 12.94
N ILE A 91 -22.66 27.10 12.11
CA ILE A 91 -24.02 27.27 11.58
C ILE A 91 -25.04 27.08 12.72
N GLU A 92 -24.92 26.03 13.53
CA GLU A 92 -25.80 25.79 14.68
C GLU A 92 -25.74 26.93 15.72
N GLU A 93 -24.56 27.46 16.03
CA GLU A 93 -24.38 28.60 16.91
C GLU A 93 -25.10 29.85 16.37
N LYS A 94 -24.93 30.16 15.08
CA LYS A 94 -25.60 31.31 14.43
C LYS A 94 -27.12 31.14 14.37
N GLU A 95 -27.62 29.95 14.07
CA GLU A 95 -29.06 29.67 14.06
C GLU A 95 -29.68 29.81 15.46
N MET A 96 -28.94 29.46 16.53
CA MET A 96 -29.35 29.70 17.91
C MET A 96 -29.34 31.20 18.29
N GLU A 97 -28.32 31.95 17.85
CA GLU A 97 -28.26 33.41 18.05
C GLU A 97 -29.39 34.15 17.33
N GLU A 98 -29.74 33.76 16.10
CA GLU A 98 -30.86 34.32 15.35
C GLU A 98 -32.22 34.01 16.00
N LYS A 99 -32.41 32.78 16.52
CA LYS A 99 -33.63 32.41 17.27
C LYS A 99 -33.78 33.23 18.54
N ASN A 100 -32.71 33.39 19.32
CA ASN A 100 -32.77 34.17 20.56
C ASN A 100 -33.02 35.67 20.32
N SER A 101 -32.51 36.21 19.21
CA SER A 101 -32.73 37.61 18.82
C SER A 101 -34.18 37.89 18.40
N GLN A 102 -34.88 36.92 17.80
CA GLN A 102 -36.30 37.06 17.45
C GLN A 102 -37.24 36.91 18.66
N THR A 103 -36.90 36.06 19.64
CA THR A 103 -37.70 35.90 20.86
C THR A 103 -37.68 37.15 21.75
N GLN A 104 -36.55 37.87 21.84
CA GLN A 104 -36.46 39.13 22.58
C GLN A 104 -37.23 40.31 21.95
N SER A 105 -37.49 40.28 20.64
CA SER A 105 -38.27 41.33 19.96
C SER A 105 -39.80 41.19 20.07
N ILE A 106 -40.32 40.05 20.54
CA ILE A 106 -41.78 39.82 20.72
C ILE A 106 -42.23 40.16 22.15
N GLU A 107 -41.31 40.18 23.12
CA GLU A 107 -41.60 40.52 24.52
C GLU A 107 -41.59 42.05 24.73
N VAL A 108 -42.48 42.77 24.05
CA VAL A 108 -42.80 44.16 24.42
C VAL A 108 -43.59 44.10 25.74
N PRO A 109 -43.15 44.77 26.82
CA PRO A 109 -43.92 44.80 28.06
C PRO A 109 -45.26 45.47 27.77
N ALA A 110 -46.37 44.74 27.98
CA ALA A 110 -47.67 45.36 28.12
C ALA A 110 -47.60 46.25 29.36
N ASP A 111 -47.41 47.54 29.13
CA ASP A 111 -47.45 48.57 30.15
C ASP A 111 -48.82 48.53 30.84
N PRO A 112 -48.92 48.27 32.15
CA PRO A 112 -50.18 48.33 32.86
C PRO A 112 -50.45 49.82 33.19
N LEU A 113 -50.85 50.59 32.18
CA LEU A 113 -51.36 51.94 32.39
C LEU A 113 -52.87 51.91 32.63
N GLN A 114 -53.20 52.17 33.90
CA GLN A 114 -54.34 52.92 34.45
C GLN A 114 -55.77 52.46 34.13
#